data_AF-A0AAD8JET5-F1
#
_entry.id   AF-A0AAD8JET5-F1
#
_cell.length_a   1.000
_cell.length_b   1.000
_cell.length_c   1.000
_cell.angle_alpha   90.00
_cell.angle_beta   90.00
_cell.angle_gamma   90.00
#
_symmetry.space_group_name_H-M   'P 1'
#
loop_
_entity.id
_entity.type
_entity.pdbx_description
1 polymer ?
#
loop_
_entity_poly.entity_id
_entity_poly.type
_entity_poly.pdbx_seq_one_letter_code
_entity_poly.pdbx_strand_id
1 'polypeptide(L)'
;MQSSKSGKWITNEHNRTFVKWFKDRVISRYSESPTTISNTLKWLAYGPNIPVTSYEGYDVNGYTFYTQCQDNKSIVQNSGVCVEVSSTEFHRGKSITSRDIKKSYYGVIEEIWELDYKDFKVTLFRCKWFDDGRGVRGMSQASLWVTLADLVM
;
A
#
# COMPACT_ATOMS: atom_id res chain seq x y z
N MET A 1 -9.55 -10.29 -38.95
CA MET A 1 -8.60 -10.71 -37.90
C MET A 1 -8.67 -9.70 -36.76
N GLN A 2 -9.20 -10.06 -35.59
CA GLN A 2 -9.12 -9.18 -34.42
C GLN A 2 -7.68 -9.21 -33.90
N SER A 3 -7.02 -8.04 -33.87
CA SER A 3 -5.72 -7.90 -33.23
C SER A 3 -5.88 -8.18 -31.74
N SER A 4 -5.17 -9.19 -31.25
CA SER A 4 -5.11 -9.50 -29.81
C SER A 4 -4.46 -8.32 -29.09
N LYS A 5 -5.14 -7.78 -28.09
CA LYS A 5 -4.62 -6.66 -27.30
C LYS A 5 -3.43 -7.16 -26.46
N SER A 6 -2.35 -6.38 -26.40
CA SER A 6 -1.16 -6.76 -25.65
C SER A 6 -1.45 -6.82 -24.14
N GLY A 7 -0.72 -7.65 -23.39
CA GLY A 7 -0.88 -7.77 -21.93
C GLY A 7 -0.73 -6.41 -21.21
N LYS A 8 0.22 -5.58 -21.66
CA LYS A 8 0.41 -4.21 -21.12
C LYS A 8 -0.83 -3.33 -21.33
N TRP A 9 -1.48 -3.43 -22.49
CA TRP A 9 -2.72 -2.70 -22.74
C TRP A 9 -3.83 -3.15 -21.78
N ILE A 10 -3.94 -4.46 -21.53
CA ILE A 10 -4.96 -5.02 -20.64
C ILE A 10 -4.77 -4.52 -19.21
N THR A 11 -3.54 -4.57 -18.68
CA THR A 11 -3.23 -4.05 -17.33
C THR A 11 -3.55 -2.56 -17.22
N ASN A 12 -3.17 -1.76 -18.23
CA ASN A 12 -3.44 -0.33 -18.23
C ASN A 12 -4.94 -0.03 -18.27
N GLU A 13 -5.70 -0.73 -19.12
CA GLU A 13 -7.14 -0.55 -19.21
C GLU A 13 -7.83 -0.94 -17.90
N HIS A 14 -7.40 -2.05 -17.29
CA HIS A 14 -7.89 -2.48 -15.99
C HIS A 14 -7.66 -1.41 -14.93
N ASN A 15 -6.42 -0.95 -14.74
CA ASN A 15 -6.09 0.06 -13.74
C ASN A 15 -6.87 1.38 -13.96
N ARG A 16 -7.09 1.77 -15.23
CA ARG A 16 -7.83 2.98 -15.57
C ARG A 16 -9.32 2.87 -15.25
N THR A 17 -9.93 1.71 -15.49
CA THR A 17 -11.39 1.54 -15.41
C THR A 17 -11.85 0.91 -14.11
N PHE A 18 -10.95 0.27 -13.36
CA PHE A 18 -11.29 -0.53 -12.18
C PHE A 18 -12.05 0.26 -11.13
N VAL A 19 -11.61 1.46 -10.76
CA VAL A 19 -12.27 2.26 -9.70
C VAL A 19 -13.73 2.56 -10.05
N LYS A 20 -13.98 3.00 -11.28
CA LYS A 20 -15.34 3.27 -11.76
C LYS A 20 -16.17 1.99 -11.82
N TRP A 21 -15.61 0.93 -12.42
CA TRP A 21 -16.29 -0.36 -12.55
C TRP A 21 -16.65 -0.95 -11.19
N PHE A 22 -15.73 -0.91 -10.22
CA PHE A 22 -15.92 -1.42 -8.87
C PHE A 22 -17.05 -0.67 -8.17
N LYS A 23 -17.04 0.66 -8.24
CA LYS A 23 -18.11 1.50 -7.69
C LYS A 23 -19.47 1.16 -8.29
N ASP A 24 -19.57 1.15 -9.62
CA ASP A 24 -20.82 0.87 -10.34
C ASP A 24 -21.34 -0.54 -9.99
N ARG A 25 -20.44 -1.53 -9.93
CA ARG A 25 -20.77 -2.93 -9.63
C ARG A 25 -21.31 -3.10 -8.21
N VAL A 26 -20.68 -2.46 -7.22
CA VAL A 26 -21.09 -2.56 -5.81
C VAL A 26 -22.42 -1.83 -5.60
N ILE A 27 -22.59 -0.63 -6.14
CA ILE A 27 -23.83 0.15 -6.01
C ILE A 27 -25.02 -0.57 -6.67
N SER A 28 -24.84 -1.11 -7.88
CA SER A 28 -25.88 -1.89 -8.57
C SER A 28 -26.34 -3.08 -7.72
N ARG A 29 -25.41 -3.89 -7.19
CA ARG A 29 -25.73 -5.05 -6.35
C ARG A 29 -26.38 -4.67 -5.02
N TYR A 30 -25.94 -3.55 -4.42
CA TYR A 30 -26.53 -3.05 -3.20
C TYR A 30 -27.99 -2.60 -3.40
N SER A 31 -28.31 -1.96 -4.53
CA SER A 31 -29.68 -1.55 -4.87
C SER A 31 -30.60 -2.74 -5.15
N GLU A 32 -30.10 -3.82 -5.73
CA GLU A 32 -30.86 -5.05 -5.98
C GLU A 32 -31.14 -5.82 -4.68
N SER A 33 -30.13 -5.96 -3.81
CA SER A 33 -30.22 -6.70 -2.56
C SER A 33 -29.22 -6.16 -1.54
N PRO A 34 -29.65 -5.26 -0.63
CA PRO A 34 -28.77 -4.62 0.33
C PRO A 34 -28.04 -5.59 1.28
N THR A 35 -28.59 -6.79 1.50
CA THR A 35 -28.04 -7.80 2.41
C THR A 35 -26.86 -8.57 1.82
N THR A 36 -26.63 -8.47 0.50
CA THR A 36 -25.61 -9.26 -0.22
C THR A 36 -24.24 -8.58 -0.24
N ILE A 37 -24.17 -7.29 0.09
CA ILE A 37 -22.94 -6.49 0.08
C ILE A 37 -22.61 -6.06 1.51
N SER A 38 -21.38 -6.35 1.95
CA SER A 38 -20.91 -5.89 3.26
C SER A 38 -20.72 -4.37 3.29
N ASN A 39 -20.88 -3.76 4.46
CA ASN A 39 -20.62 -2.33 4.62
C ASN A 39 -19.19 -1.95 4.23
N THR A 40 -18.20 -2.80 4.51
CA THR A 40 -16.81 -2.58 4.09
C THR A 40 -16.71 -2.40 2.57
N LEU A 41 -17.29 -3.31 1.78
CA LEU A 41 -17.27 -3.20 0.31
C LEU A 41 -18.03 -1.98 -0.17
N LYS A 42 -19.17 -1.67 0.46
CA LYS A 42 -19.96 -0.47 0.16
C LYS A 42 -19.13 0.81 0.33
N TRP A 43 -18.46 0.98 1.48
CA TRP A 43 -17.68 2.19 1.73
C TRP A 43 -16.41 2.27 0.89
N LEU A 44 -15.72 1.15 0.66
CA LEU A 44 -14.62 1.11 -0.31
C LEU A 44 -15.05 1.58 -1.70
N ALA A 45 -16.25 1.21 -2.15
CA ALA A 45 -16.80 1.61 -3.44
C ALA A 45 -17.17 3.11 -3.51
N TYR A 46 -17.63 3.68 -2.40
CA TYR A 46 -17.90 5.13 -2.33
C TYR A 46 -16.60 5.96 -2.32
N GLY A 47 -15.52 5.39 -1.78
CA GLY A 47 -14.26 6.07 -1.57
C GLY A 47 -14.18 6.73 -0.19
N PRO A 48 -13.00 7.23 0.20
CA PRO A 48 -12.83 7.91 1.48
C PRO A 48 -13.47 9.29 1.45
N ASN A 49 -13.85 9.78 2.63
CA ASN A 49 -14.26 11.16 2.84
C ASN A 49 -13.10 12.11 2.51
N ILE A 50 -13.47 13.26 1.95
CA ILE A 50 -12.55 14.34 1.60
C ILE A 50 -12.95 15.57 2.45
N PRO A 51 -11.99 16.30 3.06
CA PRO A 51 -10.54 16.20 2.91
C PRO A 51 -9.91 15.02 3.66
N VAL A 52 -8.75 14.56 3.17
CA VAL A 52 -7.91 13.57 3.86
C VAL A 52 -7.22 14.23 5.04
N THR A 53 -7.20 13.56 6.19
CA THR A 53 -6.48 14.05 7.37
C THR A 53 -5.03 13.59 7.32
N SER A 54 -4.08 14.51 7.55
CA SER A 54 -2.65 14.22 7.61
C SER A 54 -2.10 14.47 9.00
N TYR A 55 -1.09 13.68 9.40
CA TYR A 55 -0.45 13.78 10.70
C TYR A 55 1.07 13.84 10.58
N GLU A 56 1.70 14.52 11.53
CA GLU A 56 3.16 14.53 11.72
C GLU A 56 3.62 13.40 12.67
N GLY A 57 2.70 12.85 13.46
CA GLY A 57 2.95 11.68 14.30
C GLY A 57 1.69 10.83 14.46
N TYR A 58 1.87 9.53 14.64
CA TYR A 58 0.77 8.56 14.69
C TYR A 58 1.05 7.47 15.71
N ASP A 59 0.20 7.37 16.73
CA ASP A 59 0.29 6.38 17.80
C ASP A 59 -0.68 5.23 17.56
N VAL A 60 -0.17 4.00 17.54
CA VAL A 60 -0.99 2.80 17.35
C VAL A 60 -0.34 1.57 17.99
N ASN A 61 -1.14 0.79 18.74
CA ASN A 61 -0.69 -0.44 19.41
C ASN A 61 0.59 -0.28 20.26
N GLY A 62 0.82 0.90 20.85
CA GLY A 62 2.01 1.20 21.64
C GLY A 62 3.25 1.60 20.84
N TYR A 63 3.14 1.70 19.51
CA TYR A 63 4.16 2.25 18.63
C TYR A 63 3.81 3.69 18.26
N THR A 64 4.83 4.56 18.26
CA THR A 64 4.73 5.94 17.79
C THR A 64 5.53 6.06 16.50
N PHE A 65 4.88 6.51 15.43
CA PHE A 65 5.51 6.79 14.15
C PHE A 65 5.56 8.30 13.94
N TYR A 66 6.68 8.83 13.43
CA TYR A 66 6.83 10.23 13.06
C TYR A 66 7.11 10.40 11.58
N THR A 67 6.65 11.50 11.00
CA THR A 67 7.24 12.00 9.75
C THR A 67 8.69 12.38 10.01
N GLN A 68 9.53 12.32 8.99
CA GLN A 68 10.92 12.80 9.09
C GLN A 68 11.00 14.25 9.58
N CYS A 69 10.06 15.09 9.15
CA CYS A 69 9.97 16.49 9.57
C CYS A 69 9.75 16.64 11.08
N GLN A 70 8.90 15.79 11.66
CA GLN A 70 8.67 15.75 13.10
C GLN A 70 9.83 15.12 13.86
N ASP A 71 10.38 14.04 13.32
CA ASP A 71 11.49 13.31 13.91
C ASP A 71 12.76 14.18 14.03
N ASN A 72 13.04 15.02 13.04
CA ASN A 72 14.13 15.98 13.06
C ASN A 72 14.01 17.05 14.18
N LYS A 73 12.82 17.23 14.74
CA LYS A 73 12.54 18.16 15.87
C LYS A 73 12.48 17.42 17.21
N SER A 74 12.56 16.10 17.18
CA SER A 74 12.39 15.21 18.32
C SER A 74 13.75 14.84 18.95
N ILE A 75 13.72 14.37 20.20
CA ILE A 75 14.88 13.75 20.87
C ILE A 75 14.91 12.22 20.69
N VAL A 76 13.87 11.63 20.08
CA VAL A 76 13.76 10.21 19.72
C VAL A 76 13.72 10.06 18.20
N GLN A 77 14.03 8.85 17.69
CA GLN A 77 14.03 8.51 16.26
C GLN A 77 12.90 7.52 15.92
N ASN A 78 11.77 8.03 15.46
CA ASN A 78 10.54 7.27 15.19
C ASN A 78 10.06 7.36 13.72
N SER A 79 10.88 7.90 12.80
CA SER A 79 10.52 7.98 11.37
C SER A 79 10.96 6.79 10.52
N GLY A 80 11.81 5.91 11.07
CA GLY A 80 12.29 4.71 10.38
C GLY A 80 11.25 3.61 10.33
N VAL A 81 11.12 2.95 9.17
CA VAL A 81 10.24 1.80 8.97
C VAL A 81 10.96 0.65 8.26
N CYS A 82 10.48 -0.57 8.50
CA CYS A 82 10.96 -1.79 7.84
C CYS A 82 9.76 -2.61 7.37
N VAL A 83 9.81 -3.10 6.12
CA VAL A 83 8.83 -4.04 5.56
C VAL A 83 9.54 -5.33 5.20
N GLU A 84 9.10 -6.45 5.76
CA GLU A 84 9.57 -7.78 5.37
C GLU A 84 8.70 -8.34 4.25
N VAL A 85 9.30 -8.57 3.09
CA VAL A 85 8.65 -9.21 1.94
C VAL A 85 9.10 -10.66 1.87
N SER A 86 8.13 -11.57 1.95
CA SER A 86 8.36 -12.99 1.67
C SER A 86 8.08 -13.27 0.19
N SER A 87 9.07 -13.78 -0.54
CA SER A 87 8.95 -14.22 -1.91
C SER A 87 9.41 -15.66 -2.06
N THR A 88 8.82 -16.38 -3.01
CA THR A 88 9.26 -17.72 -3.38
C THR A 88 10.07 -17.61 -4.67
N GLU A 89 11.38 -17.87 -4.60
CA GLU A 89 12.23 -17.90 -5.77
C GLU A 89 12.34 -19.32 -6.33
N PHE A 90 12.10 -19.43 -7.63
CA PHE A 90 12.22 -20.69 -8.36
C PHE A 90 13.59 -20.77 -9.02
N HIS A 91 14.38 -21.74 -8.60
CA HIS A 91 15.68 -22.03 -9.20
C HIS A 91 15.50 -23.11 -10.27
N ARG A 92 15.86 -22.78 -11.51
CA ARG A 92 15.77 -23.74 -12.63
C ARG A 92 17.10 -24.47 -12.80
N GLY A 93 17.22 -25.62 -12.13
CA GLY A 93 18.33 -26.58 -12.30
C GLY A 93 17.86 -27.89 -12.97
N LYS A 94 18.42 -29.03 -12.56
CA LYS A 94 17.96 -30.38 -13.00
C LYS A 94 16.55 -30.75 -12.46
N SER A 95 16.09 -30.08 -11.41
CA SER A 95 14.72 -30.12 -10.88
C SER A 95 14.30 -28.69 -10.52
N ILE A 96 12.99 -28.39 -10.56
CA ILE A 96 12.45 -27.11 -10.07
C ILE A 96 12.47 -27.18 -8.54
N THR A 97 13.30 -26.36 -7.92
CA THR A 97 13.30 -26.17 -6.47
C THR A 97 12.81 -24.75 -6.14
N SER A 98 11.86 -24.65 -5.22
CA SER A 98 11.39 -23.39 -4.67
C SER A 98 12.08 -23.13 -3.33
N ARG A 99 12.51 -21.89 -3.11
CA ARG A 99 13.03 -21.44 -1.81
C ARG A 99 12.27 -20.20 -1.38
N ASP A 100 11.77 -20.22 -0.15
CA ASP A 100 11.21 -19.03 0.46
C ASP A 100 12.34 -18.12 0.94
N ILE A 101 12.27 -16.87 0.52
CA ILE A 101 13.24 -15.83 0.82
C ILE A 101 12.49 -14.69 1.48
N LYS A 102 13.03 -14.26 2.63
CA LYS A 102 12.58 -13.08 3.35
C LYS A 102 13.57 -11.96 3.06
N LYS A 103 13.07 -10.84 2.54
CA LYS A 103 13.86 -9.65 2.29
C LYS A 103 13.25 -8.45 3.00
N SER A 104 14.05 -7.78 3.80
CA SER A 104 13.66 -6.56 4.51
C SER A 104 13.98 -5.33 3.66
N TYR A 105 13.05 -4.39 3.62
CA TYR A 105 13.19 -3.09 2.97
C TYR A 105 13.06 -2.00 4.03
N TYR A 106 13.98 -1.05 4.03
CA TYR A 106 14.02 0.03 5.00
C TYR A 106 13.63 1.35 4.34
N GLY A 107 12.90 2.17 5.07
CA GLY A 107 12.46 3.47 4.59
C GLY A 107 12.31 4.48 5.72
N VAL A 108 12.05 5.72 5.32
CA VAL A 108 11.75 6.84 6.22
C VAL A 108 10.39 7.42 5.85
N ILE A 109 9.53 7.64 6.84
CA ILE A 109 8.19 8.20 6.65
C ILE A 109 8.32 9.68 6.27
N GLU A 110 7.76 10.06 5.13
CA GLU A 110 7.65 11.44 4.66
C GLU A 110 6.27 12.03 4.98
N GLU A 111 5.20 11.24 4.87
CA GLU A 111 3.82 11.67 5.15
C GLU A 111 3.02 10.55 5.82
N ILE A 112 2.07 10.94 6.67
CA ILE A 112 1.09 10.04 7.27
C ILE A 112 -0.31 10.56 6.95
N TRP A 113 -1.12 9.76 6.27
CA TRP A 113 -2.50 10.08 5.90
C TRP A 113 -3.46 9.10 6.56
N GLU A 114 -4.63 9.57 6.98
CA GLU A 114 -5.72 8.74 7.45
C GLU A 114 -6.94 8.92 6.54
N LEU A 115 -7.30 7.84 5.85
CA LEU A 115 -8.45 7.76 4.98
C LEU A 115 -9.68 7.34 5.78
N ASP A 116 -10.65 8.23 5.92
CA ASP A 116 -11.91 7.96 6.60
C ASP A 116 -12.96 7.39 5.64
N TYR A 117 -13.28 6.11 5.77
CA TYR A 117 -14.33 5.41 5.01
C TYR A 117 -15.65 5.33 5.79
N LYS A 118 -15.90 6.25 6.73
CA LYS A 118 -17.07 6.36 7.60
C LYS A 118 -17.21 5.25 8.64
N ASP A 119 -17.25 3.99 8.23
CA ASP A 119 -17.35 2.86 9.17
C ASP A 119 -15.97 2.41 9.67
N PHE A 120 -14.90 2.70 8.93
CA PHE A 120 -13.53 2.36 9.29
C PHE A 120 -12.55 3.40 8.73
N LYS A 121 -11.34 3.41 9.27
CA LYS A 121 -10.25 4.27 8.84
C LYS A 121 -9.08 3.43 8.36
N VAL A 122 -8.34 3.94 7.37
CA VAL A 122 -7.12 3.30 6.86
C VAL A 122 -5.98 4.32 6.91
N THR A 123 -4.94 4.00 7.68
CA THR A 123 -3.74 4.82 7.76
C THR A 123 -2.74 4.40 6.69
N LEU A 124 -2.27 5.39 5.94
CA LEU A 124 -1.26 5.26 4.89
C LEU A 124 -0.01 6.03 5.28
N PHE A 125 1.14 5.42 5.05
CA PHE A 125 2.45 6.01 5.28
C PHE A 125 3.15 6.16 3.93
N ARG A 126 3.48 7.38 3.53
CA ARG A 126 4.32 7.64 2.37
C ARG A 126 5.76 7.52 2.84
N CYS A 127 6.45 6.50 2.39
CA CYS A 127 7.80 6.24 2.83
C CYS A 127 8.77 6.38 1.66
N LYS A 128 9.91 7.02 1.93
CA LYS A 128 11.07 7.03 1.06
C LYS A 128 11.91 5.80 1.34
N TRP A 129 11.98 4.89 0.36
CA TRP A 129 12.64 3.60 0.51
C TRP A 129 14.10 3.64 0.04
N PHE A 130 14.95 2.86 0.71
CA PHE A 130 16.35 2.66 0.34
C PHE A 130 16.54 1.29 -0.30
N ASP A 131 17.12 1.26 -1.51
CA ASP A 131 17.53 0.02 -2.17
C ASP A 131 19.02 -0.24 -1.94
N ASP A 132 19.36 -1.38 -1.35
CA ASP A 132 20.73 -1.82 -1.07
C ASP A 132 21.40 -2.52 -2.28
N GLY A 133 20.72 -2.57 -3.43
CA GLY A 133 21.18 -3.35 -4.58
C GLY A 133 22.57 -2.98 -5.14
N ARG A 134 23.13 -1.80 -4.83
CA ARG A 134 24.42 -1.31 -5.39
C ARG A 134 25.21 -0.35 -4.48
N GLY A 135 25.25 -0.55 -3.16
CA GLY A 135 26.05 0.30 -2.26
C GLY A 135 25.77 1.81 -2.37
N VAL A 136 26.64 2.64 -1.77
CA VAL A 136 26.42 4.09 -1.54
C VAL A 136 26.28 4.93 -2.84
N ARG A 137 26.53 4.34 -4.03
CA ARG A 137 26.55 5.08 -5.31
C ARG A 137 25.31 4.92 -6.19
N GLY A 138 24.30 4.16 -5.78
CA GLY A 138 23.15 3.84 -6.64
C GLY A 138 21.81 3.73 -5.94
N MET A 139 21.54 4.53 -4.91
CA MET A 139 20.23 4.58 -4.26
C MET A 139 19.18 5.15 -5.22
N SER A 140 18.42 4.30 -5.89
CA SER A 140 17.14 4.72 -6.44
C SER A 140 16.19 4.94 -5.27
N GLN A 141 15.84 6.20 -5.01
CA GLN A 141 14.87 6.57 -3.99
C GLN A 141 13.49 6.60 -4.63
N ALA A 142 12.62 5.68 -4.23
CA ALA A 142 11.21 5.69 -4.62
C ALA A 142 10.37 5.97 -3.37
N SER A 143 9.42 6.90 -3.51
CA SER A 143 8.41 7.14 -2.48
C SER A 143 7.17 6.31 -2.81
N LEU A 144 6.83 5.37 -1.92
CA LEU A 144 5.66 4.50 -2.07
C LEU A 144 4.82 4.53 -0.80
N TRP A 145 3.51 4.38 -0.99
CA TRP A 145 2.56 4.26 0.11
C TRP A 145 2.51 2.83 0.62
N VAL A 146 2.54 2.67 1.93
CA VAL A 146 2.28 1.42 2.63
C VAL A 146 1.20 1.65 3.68
N THR A 147 0.54 0.57 4.09
CA THR A 147 -0.47 0.59 5.15
C THR A 147 0.15 0.20 6.48
N LEU A 148 -0.56 0.44 7.58
CA LEU A 148 -0.14 -0.07 8.88
C LEU A 148 0.03 -1.60 8.90
N ALA A 149 -0.78 -2.34 8.12
CA ALA A 149 -0.67 -3.80 8.05
C ALA A 149 0.67 -4.27 7.45
N ASP A 150 1.32 -3.44 6.63
CA ASP A 150 2.63 -3.73 6.06
C ASP A 150 3.77 -3.47 7.07
N LEU A 151 3.53 -2.63 8.08
CA LEU A 151 4.54 -2.16 9.04
C LEU A 151 4.55 -2.91 10.37
N VAL A 152 3.51 -3.70 10.67
CA VAL A 152 3.32 -4.37 11.98
C VAL A 152 3.19 -5.89 11.82
N MET A 153 4.14 -6.53 11.12
CA MET A 153 4.30 -7.99 11.09
C MET A 153 5.56 -8.45 11.80
#